data_AF-A0AAV0YI95-F1
#
_entry.id   AF-A0AAV0YI95-F1
#
_cell.length_a   1.000
_cell.length_b   1.000
_cell.length_c   1.000
_cell.angle_alpha   90.00
_cell.angle_beta   90.00
_cell.angle_gamma   90.00
#
_symmetry.space_group_name_H-M   'P 1'
#
loop_
_entity.id
_entity.type
_entity.pdbx_description
1 polymer ?
#
loop_
_entity_poly.entity_id
_entity_poly.type
_entity_poly.pdbx_seq_one_letter_code
_entity_poly.pdbx_strand_id
1 'polypeptide(L)'
;MFVKSVDAFDYANTGEKLAELLDTFIEEIGEINVAQLITDNGSNYVAAGKILCLKRPNMFCTPCHAHFIDLMLEDIGKIPKALKVIQNGIKIAGYIYNHTFV
;
A
#
# COMPACT_ATOMS: atom_id res chain seq x y z
N MET A 1 -15.07 10.02 5.24
CA MET A 1 -15.86 8.96 5.91
C MET A 1 -15.06 7.67 5.76
N PHE A 2 -14.90 6.91 6.84
CA PHE A 2 -14.15 5.65 6.86
C PHE A 2 -15.13 4.52 7.17
N VAL A 3 -15.02 3.39 6.46
CA VAL A 3 -15.95 2.25 6.60
C VAL A 3 -15.49 1.31 7.71
N LYS A 4 -14.35 0.64 7.53
CA LYS A 4 -13.75 -0.27 8.51
C LYS A 4 -12.28 -0.56 8.17
N SER A 5 -11.55 -1.10 9.14
CA SER A 5 -10.22 -1.71 8.96
C SER A 5 -10.24 -3.11 9.56
N VAL A 6 -9.44 -3.99 9.00
CA VAL A 6 -9.30 -5.38 9.46
C VAL A 6 -7.81 -5.72 9.54
N ASP A 7 -7.46 -6.59 10.48
CA ASP A 7 -6.15 -7.24 10.45
C ASP A 7 -6.16 -8.25 9.30
N ALA A 8 -5.34 -7.99 8.29
CA ALA A 8 -5.24 -8.81 7.09
C ALA A 8 -3.96 -9.66 7.07
N PHE A 9 -3.23 -9.80 8.18
CA PHE A 9 -1.95 -10.51 8.21
C PHE A 9 -2.05 -11.94 7.61
N ASP A 10 -3.10 -12.68 7.93
CA ASP A 10 -3.33 -14.05 7.42
C ASP A 10 -3.85 -14.10 5.97
N TYR A 11 -4.40 -12.99 5.48
CA TYR A 11 -4.97 -12.86 4.14
C TYR A 11 -3.98 -12.28 3.12
N ALA A 12 -3.04 -11.46 3.58
CA ALA A 12 -2.09 -10.72 2.74
C ALA A 12 -1.08 -11.62 2.00
N ASN A 13 -1.08 -12.93 2.26
CA ASN A 13 -0.09 -13.86 1.71
C ASN A 13 -0.38 -14.27 0.25
N THR A 14 -1.63 -14.20 -0.22
CA THR A 14 -1.97 -14.54 -1.62
C THR A 14 -2.98 -13.57 -2.22
N GLY A 15 -3.00 -13.46 -3.55
CA GLY A 15 -3.94 -12.60 -4.27
C GLY A 15 -5.39 -13.06 -4.14
N GLU A 16 -5.63 -14.36 -4.03
CA GLU A 16 -6.97 -14.94 -3.90
C GLU A 16 -7.60 -14.63 -2.55
N LYS A 17 -6.85 -14.79 -1.46
CA LYS A 17 -7.33 -14.47 -0.11
C LYS A 17 -7.59 -12.97 0.05
N LEU A 18 -6.72 -12.13 -0.51
CA LEU A 18 -6.94 -10.69 -0.56
C LEU A 18 -8.17 -10.33 -1.39
N ALA A 19 -8.37 -10.98 -2.54
CA ALA A 19 -9.54 -10.77 -3.36
C ALA A 19 -10.81 -11.11 -2.58
N GLU A 20 -10.88 -12.29 -1.96
CA GLU A 20 -12.01 -12.71 -1.14
C GLU A 20 -12.30 -11.70 -0.02
N LEU A 21 -11.27 -11.27 0.71
CA LEU A 21 -11.42 -10.27 1.76
C LEU A 21 -12.02 -8.99 1.21
N LEU A 22 -11.42 -8.39 0.17
CA LEU A 22 -11.91 -7.14 -0.44
C LEU A 22 -13.30 -7.28 -1.05
N ASP A 23 -13.63 -8.46 -1.58
CA ASP A 23 -14.95 -8.81 -2.11
C ASP A 23 -16.04 -8.61 -1.07
N THR A 24 -15.81 -9.09 0.15
CA THR A 24 -16.78 -8.95 1.26
C THR A 24 -17.10 -7.48 1.57
N PHE A 25 -16.11 -6.59 1.46
CA PHE A 25 -16.32 -5.15 1.67
C PHE A 25 -17.17 -4.53 0.54
N ILE A 26 -16.91 -4.95 -0.70
CA ILE A 26 -17.69 -4.46 -1.86
C ILE A 26 -19.14 -4.93 -1.74
N GLU A 27 -19.39 -6.16 -1.29
CA GLU A 27 -20.73 -6.68 -1.05
C GLU A 27 -21.46 -5.94 0.09
N GLU A 28 -20.77 -5.67 1.20
CA GLU A 28 -21.33 -4.91 2.32
C GLU A 28 -21.70 -3.46 1.94
N ILE A 29 -20.87 -2.80 1.12
CA ILE A 29 -21.13 -1.45 0.62
C ILE A 29 -22.19 -1.46 -0.50
N GLY A 30 -22.29 -2.58 -1.22
CA GLY A 30 -23.07 -2.75 -2.43
C GLY A 30 -22.29 -2.30 -3.67
N GLU A 31 -22.21 -3.17 -4.68
CA GLU A 31 -21.39 -2.95 -5.89
C GLU A 31 -21.70 -1.65 -6.62
N ILE A 32 -22.97 -1.25 -6.70
CA ILE A 32 -23.39 0.01 -7.36
C ILE A 32 -22.82 1.27 -6.68
N ASN A 33 -22.43 1.15 -5.41
CA ASN A 33 -21.88 2.24 -4.62
C ASN A 33 -20.34 2.29 -4.68
N VAL A 34 -19.69 1.33 -5.33
CA VAL A 34 -18.22 1.24 -5.44
C VAL A 34 -17.78 1.58 -6.86
N ALA A 35 -17.28 2.80 -7.05
CA ALA A 35 -16.78 3.24 -8.36
C ALA A 35 -15.37 2.72 -8.67
N GLN A 36 -14.51 2.59 -7.65
CA GLN A 36 -13.09 2.32 -7.84
C GLN A 36 -12.48 1.54 -6.67
N LEU A 37 -11.67 0.54 -7.01
CA LEU A 37 -10.77 -0.15 -6.10
C LEU A 37 -9.34 0.37 -6.30
N ILE A 38 -8.74 0.85 -5.21
CA ILE A 38 -7.34 1.32 -5.18
C ILE A 38 -6.57 0.42 -4.22
N THR A 39 -5.60 -0.34 -4.73
CA THR A 39 -4.79 -1.29 -3.94
C THR A 39 -3.31 -1.04 -4.13
N ASP A 40 -2.47 -1.54 -3.21
CA ASP A 40 -1.01 -1.44 -3.33
C ASP A 40 -0.46 -2.12 -4.62
N ASN A 41 0.79 -1.78 -4.97
CA ASN A 41 1.48 -2.32 -6.14
C ASN A 41 2.17 -3.68 -5.90
N GLY A 42 2.17 -4.20 -4.67
CA GLY A 42 2.63 -5.55 -4.37
C GLY A 42 1.97 -6.61 -5.25
N SER A 43 2.71 -7.66 -5.59
CA SER A 43 2.29 -8.70 -6.54
C SER A 43 0.96 -9.37 -6.15
N ASN A 44 0.76 -9.62 -4.86
CA ASN A 44 -0.45 -10.13 -4.25
C ASN A 44 -1.66 -9.18 -4.44
N TYR A 45 -1.48 -7.87 -4.23
CA TYR A 45 -2.52 -6.86 -4.43
C TYR A 45 -2.87 -6.68 -5.92
N VAL A 46 -1.87 -6.73 -6.81
CA VAL A 46 -2.09 -6.70 -8.26
C VAL A 46 -2.91 -7.91 -8.71
N ALA A 47 -2.62 -9.10 -8.19
CA ALA A 47 -3.39 -10.31 -8.48
C ALA A 47 -4.83 -10.19 -7.94
N ALA A 48 -5.00 -9.74 -6.71
CA ALA A 48 -6.31 -9.53 -6.09
C ALA A 48 -7.17 -8.54 -6.88
N GLY A 49 -6.58 -7.39 -7.25
CA GLY A 49 -7.21 -6.39 -8.11
C GLY A 49 -7.72 -7.02 -9.39
N LYS A 50 -6.86 -7.70 -10.15
CA LYS A 50 -7.25 -8.37 -11.41
C LYS A 50 -8.44 -9.31 -11.25
N ILE A 51 -8.44 -10.14 -10.21
CA ILE A 51 -9.55 -11.06 -9.92
C ILE A 51 -10.86 -10.27 -9.74
N LEU A 52 -10.84 -9.19 -8.96
CA LEU A 52 -12.02 -8.39 -8.65
C LEU A 52 -12.53 -7.58 -9.84
N CYS A 53 -11.66 -7.01 -10.66
CA CYS A 53 -12.10 -6.27 -11.86
C CYS A 53 -12.70 -7.19 -12.91
N LEU A 54 -12.18 -8.43 -13.02
CA LEU A 54 -12.77 -9.44 -13.90
C LEU A 54 -14.15 -9.86 -13.38
N LYS A 55 -14.31 -10.00 -12.06
CA LYS A 55 -15.60 -10.30 -11.42
C LYS A 55 -16.61 -9.15 -11.55
N ARG A 56 -16.16 -7.89 -11.50
CA ARG A 56 -17.01 -6.68 -11.48
C ARG A 56 -16.62 -5.69 -12.58
N PRO A 57 -17.14 -5.86 -13.81
CA PRO A 57 -16.73 -5.06 -14.96
C PRO A 57 -17.13 -3.58 -14.88
N ASN A 58 -18.03 -3.20 -13.96
CA ASN A 58 -18.50 -1.82 -13.78
C ASN A 58 -17.64 -1.01 -12.80
N MET A 59 -16.59 -1.60 -12.22
CA MET A 59 -15.70 -0.97 -11.25
C MET A 59 -14.32 -0.73 -11.86
N PHE A 60 -13.76 0.45 -11.64
CA PHE A 60 -12.36 0.71 -12.01
C PHE A 60 -11.41 0.08 -10.99
N CYS A 61 -10.30 -0.46 -11.47
CA CYS A 61 -9.22 -0.89 -10.60
C CYS A 61 -7.95 -0.16 -10.97
N THR A 62 -7.34 0.48 -10.00
CA THR A 62 -6.10 1.24 -10.21
C THR A 62 -5.10 0.94 -9.12
N PRO A 63 -3.81 0.87 -9.46
CA PRO A 63 -2.77 0.76 -8.45
C PRO A 63 -2.69 2.02 -7.58
N CYS A 64 -2.21 1.84 -6.36
CA CYS A 64 -1.88 2.92 -5.45
C CYS A 64 -0.61 3.63 -5.92
N HIS A 65 -0.71 4.95 -6.09
CA HIS A 65 0.43 5.77 -6.49
C HIS A 65 1.41 6.04 -5.34
N ALA A 66 1.11 5.60 -4.10
CA ALA A 66 2.02 5.76 -2.98
C ALA A 66 3.40 5.12 -3.26
N HIS A 67 3.42 3.93 -3.86
CA HIS A 67 4.66 3.28 -4.26
C HIS A 67 5.42 4.06 -5.34
N PHE A 68 4.70 4.71 -6.27
CA PHE A 68 5.34 5.56 -7.27
C PHE A 68 6.01 6.79 -6.64
N ILE A 69 5.35 7.40 -5.64
CA ILE A 69 5.93 8.49 -4.86
C ILE A 69 7.15 8.00 -4.08
N ASP A 70 7.08 6.83 -3.47
CA ASP A 70 8.21 6.22 -2.75
C ASP A 70 9.43 6.03 -3.67
N LEU A 71 9.24 5.48 -4.88
CA LEU A 71 10.31 5.34 -5.87
C LEU A 71 10.89 6.68 -6.32
N MET A 72 10.03 7.69 -6.57
CA MET A 72 10.52 9.04 -6.90
C MET A 72 11.36 9.63 -5.76
N LEU A 73 10.92 9.44 -4.51
CA LEU A 73 11.66 9.89 -3.34
C LEU A 73 12.96 9.13 -3.15
N GLU A 74 13.00 7.82 -3.44
CA GLU A 74 14.21 7.01 -3.42
C GLU A 74 15.25 7.56 -4.41
N ASP A 75 14.81 7.88 -5.63
CA ASP A 75 15.69 8.46 -6.65
C ASP A 75 16.17 9.87 -6.30
N ILE A 76 15.31 10.71 -5.71
CA ILE A 76 15.73 11.99 -5.14
C ILE A 76 16.75 11.78 -4.02
N GLY A 77 16.56 10.76 -3.18
CA GLY A 77 17.47 10.40 -2.10
C GLY A 77 18.87 10.01 -2.58
N LYS A 78 19.01 9.51 -3.81
CA LYS A 78 20.29 9.17 -4.45
C LYS A 78 21.09 10.39 -4.92
N ILE A 79 20.48 11.58 -5.02
CA ILE A 79 21.17 12.82 -5.41
C ILE A 79 22.27 13.12 -4.37
N PRO A 80 23.53 13.40 -4.74
CA PRO A 80 24.65 13.50 -3.79
C PRO A 80 24.41 14.45 -2.60
N LYS A 81 23.74 15.59 -2.84
CA LYS A 81 23.39 16.55 -1.79
C LYS A 81 22.33 15.99 -0.83
N ALA A 82 21.30 15.34 -1.36
CA ALA A 82 20.24 14.71 -0.56
C ALA A 82 20.80 13.52 0.22
N LEU A 83 21.54 12.63 -0.45
CA LEU A 83 22.18 11.46 0.14
C LEU A 83 23.04 11.84 1.35
N LYS A 84 23.86 12.89 1.24
CA LYS A 84 24.69 13.38 2.36
C LYS A 84 23.85 13.82 3.55
N VAL A 85 22.74 14.54 3.32
CA VAL A 85 21.84 14.99 4.39
C VAL A 85 21.15 13.78 5.04
N ILE A 86 20.64 12.84 4.24
CA ILE A 86 20.01 11.61 4.71
C ILE A 86 20.98 10.80 5.58
N GLN A 87 22.22 10.59 5.12
CA GLN A 87 23.24 9.87 5.88
C GLN A 87 23.57 10.53 7.23
N ASN A 88 23.65 11.86 7.27
CA ASN A 88 23.84 12.58 8.53
C ASN A 88 22.64 12.43 9.47
N GLY A 89 21.41 12.51 8.93
CA GLY A 89 20.19 12.27 9.68
C GLY A 89 20.14 10.87 10.28
N ILE A 90 20.50 9.83 9.50
CA ILE A 90 20.58 8.45 9.97
C ILE A 90 21.60 8.31 11.12
N LYS A 91 22.77 8.96 11.02
CA LYS A 91 23.77 8.94 12.12
C LYS A 91 23.25 9.58 13.39
N ILE A 92 22.58 10.73 13.29
CA ILE A 92 22.00 11.43 14.45
C ILE A 92 20.88 10.60 15.07
N ALA A 93 19.95 10.09 14.25
CA ALA A 93 18.88 9.21 14.72
C ALA A 93 19.45 7.97 15.40
N GLY A 94 20.45 7.32 14.80
CA GLY A 94 21.15 6.17 15.38
C GLY A 94 21.84 6.51 16.70
N TYR A 95 22.44 7.69 16.84
CA TYR A 95 23.00 8.16 18.11
C TYR A 95 21.91 8.30 19.18
N ILE A 96 20.80 8.98 18.86
CA ILE A 96 19.66 9.18 19.76
C ILE A 96 19.09 7.82 20.20
N TYR A 97 18.72 6.93 19.27
CA TYR A 97 18.13 5.63 19.61
C TYR A 97 19.04 4.80 20.52
N ASN A 98 20.36 4.85 20.33
CA ASN A 98 21.31 4.07 21.13
C ASN A 98 21.71 4.71 22.46
N HIS A 99 21.39 6.00 22.70
CA HIS A 99 21.84 6.74 23.89
C HIS A 99 20.73 7.47 24.65
N THR A 100 19.48 7.39 24.19
CA THR A 100 18.32 8.04 24.84
C THR A 100 17.32 7.03 25.40
N PHE A 101 17.49 5.73 25.14
CA PHE A 101 16.84 4.67 25.91
C PHE A 101 17.67 4.41 27.18
N VAL A 102 17.23 5.03 28.28
CA VAL A 102 17.47 4.57 29.65
C VAL A 102 16.28 3.72 30.06
#